data_AF-A0A350DJV9-F1
#
_entry.id   AF-A0A350DJV9-F1
#
_cell.length_a   1.000
_cell.length_b   1.000
_cell.length_c   1.000
_cell.angle_alpha   90.00
_cell.angle_beta   90.00
_cell.angle_gamma   90.00
#
_symmetry.space_group_name_H-M   'P 1'
#
loop_
_entity.id
_entity.type
_entity.pdbx_description
1 polymer ?
#
loop_
_entity_poly.entity_id
_entity_poly.type
_entity_poly.pdbx_seq_one_letter_code
_entity_poly.pdbx_strand_id
1 'polypeptide(L)'
;MATFNIEDVQIDTASFEELGAVYDLSKPVDTFFRDRYFGNPIYLNGEDKVPVGDIKTYIPLAPAVLPTAQGRVIKDKVQLNVDYIPAPYFKPACVVEPLSKIDAKMQKLLQNMRVIATNAIGTPPTMQDEWEMAAAVSYWTIRQSLAARVTMMCRDALLYGKVVVQGDDNAGVTVNFGRHADLTFSPLIAWDQPGATPYQDIRKIVKNLVKHGKRRPVDAQMSSRVFDAMSDDKEFNEKFTASKDTNATRVFDGGFGGETTATLRGTVDGINFWTYDAEFEKEDGTSELMIPEDGFWLISELDNPLYYCMIKHRKNPAKLAMELMPYHVFSDDPSVDKFIADSSPLPVTINKNGAAGGTGFITL
;
A
#
# COMPACT_ATOMS: atom_id res chain seq x y z
N MET A 1 -1.06 61.14 -16.54
CA MET A 1 -1.99 60.24 -15.85
C MET A 1 -2.29 59.10 -16.81
N ALA A 2 -1.66 57.95 -16.59
CA ALA A 2 -2.00 56.71 -17.28
C ALA A 2 -2.13 55.67 -16.18
N THR A 3 -3.37 55.42 -15.78
CA THR A 3 -3.74 54.38 -14.82
C THR A 3 -3.82 53.09 -15.62
N PHE A 4 -2.89 52.16 -15.39
CA PHE A 4 -3.00 50.80 -15.90
C PHE A 4 -3.65 49.98 -14.78
N ASN A 5 -4.96 49.76 -14.91
CA ASN A 5 -5.67 48.79 -14.10
C ASN A 5 -5.34 47.41 -14.67
N ILE A 6 -4.54 46.64 -13.94
CA ILE A 6 -4.47 45.19 -14.13
C ILE A 6 -5.56 44.63 -13.24
N GLU A 7 -6.66 44.22 -13.86
CA GLU A 7 -7.71 43.47 -13.18
C GLU A 7 -7.09 42.21 -12.57
N ASP A 8 -7.41 41.99 -11.29
CA ASP A 8 -7.09 40.82 -10.47
C ASP A 8 -7.57 39.50 -11.09
N VAL A 9 -6.97 39.08 -12.19
CA VAL A 9 -7.09 37.70 -12.66
C VAL A 9 -5.92 36.95 -12.05
N GLN A 10 -6.13 36.41 -10.86
CA GLN A 10 -5.37 35.24 -10.46
C GLN A 10 -5.47 34.25 -11.62
N ILE A 11 -4.31 33.80 -12.08
CA ILE A 11 -4.23 32.66 -12.98
C ILE A 11 -4.90 31.51 -12.22
N ASP A 12 -6.15 31.22 -12.57
CA ASP A 12 -6.95 30.19 -11.94
C ASP A 12 -6.47 28.86 -12.54
N THR A 13 -5.42 28.29 -11.95
CA THR A 13 -4.97 26.93 -12.26
C THR A 13 -6.15 25.97 -12.11
N ALA A 14 -6.24 24.98 -12.99
CA ALA A 14 -7.32 23.99 -13.01
C ALA A 14 -7.76 23.55 -11.61
N SER A 15 -9.08 23.53 -11.40
CA SER A 15 -9.64 23.23 -10.10
C SER A 15 -9.31 21.80 -9.66
N PHE A 16 -9.31 21.56 -8.34
CA PHE A 16 -9.00 20.24 -7.77
C PHE A 16 -9.87 19.11 -8.37
N GLU A 17 -11.14 19.40 -8.66
CA GLU A 17 -12.08 18.42 -9.22
C GLU A 17 -11.71 18.03 -10.65
N GLU A 18 -11.17 18.97 -11.44
CA GLU A 18 -10.71 18.73 -12.82
C GLU A 18 -9.40 17.93 -12.85
N LEU A 19 -8.48 18.21 -11.92
CA LEU A 19 -7.23 17.44 -11.78
C LEU A 19 -7.46 16.01 -11.27
N GLY A 20 -8.52 15.78 -10.49
CA GLY A 20 -8.90 14.44 -10.02
C GLY A 20 -9.42 13.51 -11.13
N ALA A 21 -10.09 14.04 -12.15
CA ALA A 21 -10.68 13.26 -13.24
C ALA A 21 -9.66 12.71 -14.27
N VAL A 22 -8.47 13.30 -14.32
CA VAL A 22 -7.35 12.93 -15.22
C VAL A 22 -6.70 11.59 -14.85
N TYR A 23 -7.07 10.99 -13.71
CA TYR A 23 -6.40 9.89 -13.01
C TYR A 23 -6.34 8.54 -13.69
N ASP A 24 -7.29 8.24 -14.56
CA ASP A 24 -7.53 6.84 -14.92
C ASP A 24 -6.57 6.29 -16.01
N LEU A 25 -5.67 7.10 -16.58
CA LEU A 25 -5.05 6.78 -17.88
C LEU A 25 -3.51 6.77 -17.94
N SER A 26 -2.79 7.21 -16.91
CA SER A 26 -1.32 7.05 -16.80
C SER A 26 -0.99 5.85 -15.92
N LYS A 27 -0.05 4.96 -16.33
CA LYS A 27 0.33 3.73 -15.61
C LYS A 27 0.37 3.96 -14.08
N PRO A 28 -0.66 3.54 -13.33
CA PRO A 28 -0.69 3.77 -11.90
C PRO A 28 0.41 2.93 -11.23
N VAL A 29 0.94 3.42 -10.10
CA VAL A 29 1.73 2.58 -9.20
C VAL A 29 0.89 1.34 -8.89
N ASP A 30 1.47 0.15 -8.95
CA ASP A 30 0.73 -1.06 -8.61
C ASP A 30 0.42 -1.06 -7.10
N THR A 31 -0.86 -0.91 -6.77
CA THR A 31 -1.40 -0.83 -5.41
C THR A 31 -1.92 -2.17 -4.90
N PHE A 32 -1.53 -3.30 -5.50
CA PHE A 32 -2.05 -4.63 -5.19
C PHE A 32 -2.13 -4.94 -3.69
N PHE A 33 -1.09 -4.65 -2.90
CA PHE A 33 -1.12 -4.88 -1.45
C PHE A 33 -2.21 -4.07 -0.74
N ARG A 34 -2.36 -2.79 -1.11
CA ARG A 34 -3.39 -1.91 -0.56
C ARG A 34 -4.77 -2.43 -0.96
N ASP A 35 -4.99 -2.70 -2.24
CA ASP A 35 -6.34 -3.00 -2.74
C ASP A 35 -6.82 -4.39 -2.31
N ARG A 36 -5.92 -5.37 -2.25
CA ARG A 36 -6.27 -6.74 -1.88
C ARG A 36 -6.39 -6.96 -0.38
N TYR A 37 -5.52 -6.35 0.42
CA TYR A 37 -5.43 -6.63 1.87
C TYR A 37 -5.95 -5.50 2.75
N PHE A 38 -6.12 -4.30 2.20
CA PHE A 38 -6.52 -3.08 2.91
C PHE A 38 -7.60 -2.28 2.16
N GLY A 39 -8.48 -2.96 1.43
CA GLY A 39 -9.44 -2.34 0.52
C GLY A 39 -10.51 -1.45 1.18
N ASN A 40 -10.56 -1.41 2.52
CA ASN A 40 -11.54 -0.62 3.26
C ASN A 40 -10.88 0.59 3.96
N PRO A 41 -10.89 1.78 3.33
CA PRO A 41 -10.39 3.00 3.95
C PRO A 41 -11.39 3.55 5.00
N ILE A 42 -10.87 3.89 6.19
CA ILE A 42 -11.64 4.46 7.29
C ILE A 42 -11.16 5.88 7.57
N TYR A 43 -12.05 6.85 7.48
CA TYR A 43 -11.75 8.27 7.70
C TYR A 43 -12.12 8.69 9.13
N LEU A 44 -11.12 9.08 9.93
CA LEU A 44 -11.28 9.50 11.31
C LEU A 44 -11.30 11.04 11.41
N ASN A 45 -12.48 11.62 11.14
CA ASN A 45 -12.68 13.07 11.25
C ASN A 45 -12.51 13.53 12.70
N GLY A 46 -11.73 14.59 12.92
CA GLY A 46 -11.47 15.17 14.25
C GLY A 46 -10.43 14.44 15.10
N GLU A 47 -9.92 13.29 14.66
CA GLU A 47 -8.95 12.46 15.40
C GLU A 47 -7.58 12.45 14.73
N ASP A 48 -6.51 12.61 15.52
CA ASP A 48 -5.12 12.52 15.04
C ASP A 48 -4.41 11.21 15.41
N LYS A 49 -5.14 10.29 16.05
CA LYS A 49 -4.64 8.98 16.46
C LYS A 49 -5.62 7.90 16.04
N VAL A 50 -5.06 6.75 15.69
CA VAL A 50 -5.85 5.58 15.35
C VAL A 50 -6.09 4.75 16.60
N PRO A 51 -7.35 4.41 16.92
CA PRO A 51 -7.67 3.48 17.98
C PRO A 51 -7.37 2.05 17.50
N VAL A 52 -6.39 1.39 18.11
CA VAL A 52 -6.04 0.00 17.84
C VAL A 52 -6.27 -0.82 19.09
N GLY A 53 -7.08 -1.87 19.01
CA GLY A 53 -7.38 -2.69 20.17
C GLY A 53 -7.65 -4.15 19.84
N ASP A 54 -7.26 -5.02 20.78
CA ASP A 54 -7.52 -6.46 20.68
C ASP A 54 -8.87 -6.79 21.33
N ILE A 55 -9.79 -7.37 20.57
CA ILE A 55 -11.05 -7.92 21.11
C ILE A 55 -10.85 -9.41 21.41
N LYS A 56 -10.95 -9.80 22.70
CA LYS A 56 -10.93 -11.22 23.09
C LYS A 56 -12.33 -11.82 22.96
N THR A 57 -12.61 -12.45 21.82
CA THR A 57 -13.90 -13.11 21.53
C THR A 57 -13.94 -14.56 21.99
N TYR A 58 -13.50 -14.86 23.22
CA TYR A 58 -13.69 -16.21 23.76
C TYR A 58 -15.12 -16.37 24.25
N ILE A 59 -15.82 -17.42 23.80
CA ILE A 59 -17.10 -17.82 24.37
C ILE A 59 -16.79 -18.53 25.70
N PRO A 60 -17.13 -17.95 26.85
CA PRO A 60 -16.88 -18.60 28.12
C PRO A 60 -17.73 -19.87 28.25
N LEU A 61 -17.11 -20.96 28.69
CA LEU A 61 -17.83 -22.22 28.90
C LEU A 61 -18.79 -22.09 30.10
N ALA A 62 -20.01 -22.62 29.96
CA ALA A 62 -20.97 -22.64 31.04
C ALA A 62 -20.44 -23.48 32.23
N PRO A 63 -20.45 -22.95 33.45
CA PRO A 63 -19.99 -23.69 34.61
C PRO A 63 -20.99 -24.79 34.97
N ALA A 64 -20.50 -26.02 35.13
CA ALA A 64 -21.31 -27.11 35.68
C ALA A 64 -21.57 -26.85 37.17
N VAL A 65 -22.83 -26.91 37.57
CA VAL A 65 -23.30 -26.77 38.95
C VAL A 65 -24.28 -27.90 39.27
N LEU A 66 -24.26 -28.37 40.52
CA LEU A 66 -25.24 -29.33 41.01
C LEU A 66 -26.65 -28.69 40.97
N PRO A 67 -27.72 -29.45 40.70
CA PRO A 67 -29.09 -28.91 40.61
C PRO A 67 -29.56 -28.17 41.87
N THR A 68 -29.01 -28.53 43.02
CA THR A 68 -29.34 -27.93 44.33
C THR A 68 -28.43 -26.76 44.71
N ALA A 69 -27.37 -26.50 43.95
CA ALA A 69 -26.42 -25.42 44.22
C ALA A 69 -26.83 -24.15 43.44
N GLN A 70 -26.50 -22.99 44.02
CA GLN A 70 -26.72 -21.70 43.36
C GLN A 70 -25.85 -21.59 42.09
N GLY A 71 -26.42 -21.03 41.02
CA GLY A 71 -25.76 -20.85 39.74
C GLY A 71 -24.45 -20.06 39.87
N ARG A 72 -23.43 -20.46 39.09
CA ARG A 72 -22.14 -19.75 39.04
C ARG A 72 -22.19 -18.67 37.96
N VAL A 73 -21.81 -17.45 38.34
CA VAL A 73 -21.72 -16.33 37.40
C VAL A 73 -20.61 -16.60 36.38
N ILE A 74 -20.95 -16.48 35.09
CA ILE A 74 -19.98 -16.45 34.01
C ILE A 74 -19.26 -15.11 34.08
N LYS A 75 -17.96 -15.13 34.40
CA LYS A 75 -17.14 -13.91 34.39
C LYS A 75 -16.89 -13.53 32.95
N ASP A 76 -17.70 -12.60 32.43
CA ASP A 76 -17.45 -11.98 31.15
C ASP A 76 -16.16 -11.14 31.26
N LYS A 77 -15.10 -11.56 30.58
CA LYS A 77 -13.79 -10.90 30.59
C LYS A 77 -13.49 -10.34 29.20
N VAL A 78 -14.44 -9.62 28.60
CA VAL A 78 -14.12 -8.72 27.49
C VAL A 78 -13.36 -7.53 28.08
N GLN A 79 -12.04 -7.69 28.26
CA GLN A 79 -11.13 -6.58 28.47
C GLN A 79 -10.77 -6.04 27.09
N LEU A 80 -11.40 -4.91 26.73
CA LEU A 80 -11.04 -4.14 25.54
C LEU A 80 -9.83 -3.27 25.91
N ASN A 81 -8.63 -3.66 25.49
CA ASN A 81 -7.47 -2.78 25.59
C ASN A 81 -7.37 -2.04 24.25
N VAL A 82 -7.63 -0.73 24.27
CA VAL A 82 -7.51 0.15 23.10
C VAL A 82 -6.32 1.07 23.33
N ASP A 83 -5.32 0.94 22.48
CA ASP A 83 -4.17 1.83 22.39
C ASP A 83 -4.41 2.87 21.28
N TYR A 84 -3.88 4.09 21.47
CA TYR A 84 -4.00 5.17 20.50
C TYR A 84 -2.65 5.43 19.84
N ILE A 85 -2.54 5.08 18.57
CA ILE A 85 -1.29 5.15 17.82
C ILE A 85 -1.32 6.40 16.93
N PRO A 86 -0.31 7.29 17.00
CA PRO A 86 -0.23 8.42 16.09
C PRO A 86 0.04 7.91 14.67
N ALA A 87 -0.79 8.34 13.72
CA ALA A 87 -0.53 8.08 12.31
C ALA A 87 0.67 8.93 11.84
N PRO A 88 1.53 8.40 10.96
CA PRO A 88 2.54 9.21 10.29
C PRO A 88 1.86 10.30 9.45
N TYR A 89 2.58 11.39 9.23
CA TYR A 89 2.11 12.54 8.48
C TYR A 89 3.03 12.78 7.29
N PHE A 90 2.47 12.78 6.09
CA PHE A 90 3.19 13.00 4.85
C PHE A 90 2.81 14.34 4.25
N LYS A 91 3.83 15.08 3.81
CA LYS A 91 3.72 16.39 3.19
C LYS A 91 4.70 16.56 2.02
N PRO A 92 4.59 15.73 0.96
CA PRO A 92 5.39 15.92 -0.24
C PRO A 92 5.08 17.27 -0.91
N ALA A 93 6.09 17.83 -1.57
CA ALA A 93 5.98 19.07 -2.31
C ALA A 93 6.73 18.94 -3.65
N CYS A 94 6.14 19.49 -4.70
CA CYS A 94 6.77 19.64 -6.01
C CYS A 94 6.78 21.12 -6.38
N VAL A 95 7.88 21.59 -6.93
CA VAL A 95 7.93 22.93 -7.53
C VAL A 95 7.27 22.83 -8.91
N VAL A 96 6.31 23.70 -9.16
CA VAL A 96 5.66 23.81 -10.47
C VAL A 96 6.50 24.77 -11.29
N GLU A 97 7.12 24.27 -12.36
CA GLU A 97 7.86 25.07 -13.32
C GLU A 97 7.41 24.70 -14.74
N PRO A 98 7.35 25.67 -15.68
CA PRO A 98 7.02 25.38 -17.07
C PRO A 98 7.97 24.33 -17.65
N LEU A 99 7.43 23.17 -18.00
CA LEU A 99 8.22 22.06 -18.50
C LEU A 99 8.59 22.30 -19.98
N SER A 100 9.89 22.39 -20.27
CA SER A 100 10.40 22.49 -21.65
C SER A 100 10.12 21.24 -22.51
N LYS A 101 9.69 20.12 -21.89
CA LYS A 101 9.35 18.85 -22.55
C LYS A 101 8.16 18.20 -21.86
N ILE A 102 6.97 18.40 -22.40
CA ILE A 102 5.75 17.75 -21.95
C ILE A 102 5.51 16.52 -22.83
N ASP A 103 5.21 15.37 -22.22
CA ASP A 103 4.87 14.16 -22.96
C ASP A 103 3.62 14.42 -23.83
N ALA A 104 3.73 14.17 -25.14
CA ALA A 104 2.67 14.38 -26.12
C ALA A 104 1.39 13.57 -25.78
N LYS A 105 1.49 12.46 -25.06
CA LYS A 105 0.32 11.70 -24.59
C LYS A 105 -0.45 12.44 -23.51
N MET A 106 0.26 13.02 -22.55
CA MET A 106 -0.31 13.81 -21.47
C MET A 106 -0.91 15.11 -21.99
N GLN A 107 -0.25 15.77 -22.93
CA GLN A 107 -0.80 16.94 -23.60
C GLN A 107 -2.14 16.63 -24.30
N LYS A 108 -2.21 15.54 -25.09
CA LYS A 108 -3.46 15.11 -25.73
C LYS A 108 -4.56 14.77 -24.72
N LEU A 109 -4.18 14.18 -23.59
CA LEU A 109 -5.11 13.83 -22.52
C LEU A 109 -5.72 15.09 -21.87
N LEU A 110 -4.87 16.04 -21.49
CA LEU A 110 -5.31 17.30 -20.89
C LEU A 110 -6.18 18.13 -21.85
N GLN A 111 -5.89 18.08 -23.16
CA GLN A 111 -6.75 18.65 -24.20
C GLN A 111 -8.13 17.99 -24.25
N ASN A 112 -8.19 16.65 -24.21
CA ASN A 112 -9.46 15.91 -24.22
C ASN A 112 -10.33 16.24 -23.01
N MET A 113 -9.73 16.50 -21.84
CA MET A 113 -10.43 16.87 -20.62
C MET A 113 -10.69 18.37 -20.47
N ARG A 114 -10.31 19.17 -21.48
CA ARG A 114 -10.49 20.63 -21.48
C ARG A 114 -9.80 21.34 -20.31
N VAL A 115 -8.78 20.72 -19.74
CA VAL A 115 -7.94 21.31 -18.69
C VAL A 115 -7.07 22.42 -19.29
N ILE A 116 -6.75 22.31 -20.58
CA ILE A 116 -5.95 23.27 -21.37
C ILE A 116 -6.70 23.68 -22.63
N ALA A 117 -6.56 24.94 -23.03
CA ALA A 117 -7.31 25.55 -24.12
C ALA A 117 -6.51 25.54 -25.44
N THR A 118 -5.87 24.43 -25.82
CA THR A 118 -5.10 24.44 -27.08
C THR A 118 -5.98 24.20 -28.30
N ASN A 119 -6.18 25.28 -29.06
CA ASN A 119 -6.84 25.33 -30.35
C ASN A 119 -6.03 24.59 -31.43
N ALA A 120 -6.66 23.64 -32.13
CA ALA A 120 -6.21 22.94 -33.34
C ALA A 120 -4.85 22.18 -33.27
N ILE A 121 -4.77 21.07 -34.01
CA ILE A 121 -3.55 20.28 -34.17
C ILE A 121 -2.43 21.17 -34.74
N GLY A 122 -1.31 21.32 -34.02
CA GLY A 122 -0.10 22.02 -34.48
C GLY A 122 0.16 23.40 -33.87
N THR A 123 -0.71 23.92 -33.01
CA THR A 123 -0.47 25.18 -32.29
C THR A 123 0.35 24.91 -31.02
N PRO A 124 1.45 25.64 -30.77
CA PRO A 124 2.19 25.52 -29.51
C PRO A 124 1.32 25.94 -28.33
N PRO A 125 1.45 25.29 -27.15
CA PRO A 125 0.71 25.67 -25.95
C PRO A 125 1.07 27.10 -25.52
N THR A 126 0.11 27.79 -24.91
CA THR A 126 0.39 29.09 -24.28
C THR A 126 1.18 28.89 -22.99
N MET A 127 1.85 29.94 -22.51
CA MET A 127 2.51 29.92 -21.19
C MET A 127 1.54 29.50 -20.08
N GLN A 128 0.28 29.92 -20.18
CA GLN A 128 -0.79 29.52 -19.25
C GLN A 128 -1.06 28.02 -19.29
N ASP A 129 -1.20 27.44 -20.49
CA ASP A 129 -1.37 26.00 -20.66
C ASP A 129 -0.16 25.23 -20.10
N GLU A 130 1.07 25.75 -20.26
CA GLU A 130 2.29 25.13 -19.73
C GLU A 130 2.29 25.07 -18.18
N TRP A 131 1.81 26.11 -17.52
CA TRP A 131 1.65 26.14 -16.05
C TRP A 131 0.61 25.14 -15.56
N GLU A 132 -0.55 25.06 -16.22
CA GLU A 132 -1.61 24.10 -15.89
C GLU A 132 -1.15 22.65 -16.09
N MET A 133 -0.42 22.38 -17.18
CA MET A 133 0.18 21.06 -17.40
C MET A 133 1.23 20.72 -16.34
N ALA A 134 2.10 21.66 -15.96
CA ALA A 134 3.10 21.45 -14.93
C ALA A 134 2.48 21.21 -13.54
N ALA A 135 1.40 21.93 -13.21
CA ALA A 135 0.64 21.72 -11.98
C ALA A 135 -0.01 20.33 -11.96
N ALA A 136 -0.59 19.90 -13.09
CA ALA A 136 -1.13 18.56 -13.23
C ALA A 136 -0.05 17.50 -13.00
N VAL A 137 1.11 17.60 -13.69
CA VAL A 137 2.26 16.68 -13.48
C VAL A 137 2.68 16.60 -12.02
N SER A 138 2.81 17.76 -11.38
CA SER A 138 3.19 17.84 -9.97
C SER A 138 2.20 17.12 -9.07
N TYR A 139 0.89 17.29 -9.31
CA TYR A 139 -0.16 16.53 -8.63
C TYR A 139 -0.04 15.01 -8.87
N TRP A 140 0.22 14.59 -10.12
CA TRP A 140 0.45 13.18 -10.48
C TRP A 140 1.59 12.56 -9.68
N THR A 141 2.74 13.22 -9.69
CA THR A 141 3.94 12.76 -9.01
C THR A 141 3.71 12.63 -7.51
N ILE A 142 3.09 13.63 -6.88
CA ILE A 142 2.77 13.57 -5.45
C ILE A 142 1.81 12.43 -5.14
N ARG A 143 0.75 12.26 -5.93
CA ARG A 143 -0.24 11.22 -5.70
C ARG A 143 0.35 9.82 -5.86
N GLN A 144 1.17 9.60 -6.89
CA GLN A 144 1.89 8.34 -7.10
C GLN A 144 2.87 8.05 -5.97
N SER A 145 3.64 9.04 -5.54
CA SER A 145 4.57 8.92 -4.40
C SER A 145 3.83 8.52 -3.11
N LEU A 146 2.70 9.15 -2.82
CA LEU A 146 1.88 8.80 -1.66
C LEU A 146 1.24 7.42 -1.78
N ALA A 147 0.73 7.04 -2.96
CA ALA A 147 0.18 5.72 -3.19
C ALA A 147 1.24 4.62 -3.00
N ALA A 148 2.45 4.82 -3.51
CA ALA A 148 3.59 3.93 -3.29
C ALA A 148 3.91 3.79 -1.79
N ARG A 149 4.03 4.92 -1.08
CA ARG A 149 4.31 4.94 0.36
C ARG A 149 3.24 4.21 1.17
N VAL A 150 1.96 4.46 0.90
CA VAL A 150 0.85 3.76 1.56
C VAL A 150 0.91 2.26 1.27
N THR A 151 1.20 1.87 0.03
CA THR A 151 1.29 0.46 -0.36
C THR A 151 2.45 -0.25 0.33
N MET A 152 3.60 0.41 0.48
CA MET A 152 4.73 -0.08 1.29
C MET A 152 4.36 -0.23 2.76
N MET A 153 3.64 0.75 3.33
CA MET A 153 3.16 0.65 4.72
C MET A 153 2.19 -0.52 4.89
N CYS A 154 1.30 -0.76 3.92
CA CYS A 154 0.38 -1.90 3.91
C CYS A 154 1.16 -3.22 3.89
N ARG A 155 2.16 -3.35 3.01
CA ARG A 155 3.09 -4.48 2.99
C ARG A 155 3.74 -4.66 4.36
N ASP A 156 4.31 -3.62 4.94
CA ASP A 156 5.08 -3.71 6.19
C ASP A 156 4.20 -4.12 7.38
N ALA A 157 3.03 -3.49 7.49
CA ALA A 157 2.03 -3.83 8.48
C ALA A 157 1.66 -5.32 8.38
N LEU A 158 1.38 -5.81 7.17
CA LEU A 158 0.94 -7.18 6.93
C LEU A 158 2.05 -8.21 7.08
N LEU A 159 3.17 -8.03 6.37
CA LEU A 159 4.25 -9.02 6.24
C LEU A 159 5.24 -9.00 7.40
N TYR A 160 5.41 -7.87 8.09
CA TYR A 160 6.36 -7.75 9.19
C TYR A 160 5.68 -7.50 10.54
N GLY A 161 4.39 -7.15 10.56
CA GLY A 161 3.68 -6.81 11.79
C GLY A 161 4.16 -5.50 12.41
N LYS A 162 4.83 -4.66 11.63
CA LYS A 162 5.32 -3.34 12.06
C LYS A 162 5.39 -2.40 10.86
N VAL A 163 5.13 -1.13 11.07
CA VAL A 163 5.35 -0.06 10.09
C VAL A 163 6.42 0.86 10.63
N VAL A 164 7.44 1.13 9.82
CA VAL A 164 8.51 2.06 10.17
C VAL A 164 8.51 3.16 9.12
N VAL A 165 8.13 4.37 9.53
CA VAL A 165 8.20 5.55 8.68
C VAL A 165 9.31 6.44 9.21
N GLN A 166 10.40 6.53 8.44
CA GLN A 166 11.46 7.51 8.66
C GLN A 166 11.30 8.66 7.66
N GLY A 167 11.81 9.83 8.01
CA GLY A 167 11.88 10.98 7.13
C GLY A 167 12.83 12.00 7.73
N ASP A 168 13.39 12.88 6.91
CA ASP A 168 14.48 13.79 7.30
C ASP A 168 14.14 14.66 8.53
N ASP A 169 12.89 15.10 8.63
CA ASP A 169 12.41 16.01 9.67
C ASP A 169 11.67 15.31 10.84
N ASN A 170 11.53 13.97 10.79
CA ASN A 170 10.85 13.20 11.84
C ASN A 170 11.80 12.18 12.45
N ALA A 171 11.81 12.07 13.78
CA ALA A 171 12.62 11.09 14.53
C ALA A 171 12.29 9.59 14.24
N GLY A 172 11.46 9.31 13.22
CA GLY A 172 10.95 8.00 12.85
C GLY A 172 9.71 7.64 13.67
N VAL A 173 8.58 7.40 13.01
CA VAL A 173 7.40 6.78 13.64
C VAL A 173 7.49 5.28 13.41
N THR A 174 7.73 4.53 14.50
CA THR A 174 7.68 3.07 14.49
C THR A 174 6.41 2.60 15.17
N VAL A 175 5.55 1.92 14.42
CA VAL A 175 4.35 1.26 14.91
C VAL A 175 4.61 -0.23 14.90
N ASN A 176 4.66 -0.88 16.06
CA ASN A 176 4.84 -2.32 16.17
C ASN A 176 3.56 -2.96 16.72
N PHE A 177 2.92 -3.82 15.93
CA PHE A 177 1.69 -4.50 16.32
C PHE A 177 1.94 -5.69 17.25
N GLY A 178 3.19 -6.05 17.50
CA GLY A 178 3.56 -7.11 18.43
C GLY A 178 3.32 -8.52 17.87
N ARG A 179 3.65 -8.73 16.59
CA ARG A 179 3.58 -10.05 15.96
C ARG A 179 4.45 -11.06 16.70
N HIS A 180 3.92 -12.27 16.87
CA HIS A 180 4.64 -13.35 17.56
C HIS A 180 5.91 -13.76 16.81
N ALA A 181 7.02 -13.97 17.53
CA ALA A 181 8.33 -14.27 16.94
C ALA A 181 8.32 -15.55 16.05
N ASP A 182 7.64 -16.62 16.48
CA ASP A 182 7.49 -17.88 15.73
C ASP A 182 6.82 -17.74 14.33
N LEU A 183 6.24 -16.58 14.02
CA LEU A 183 5.68 -16.28 12.69
C LEU A 183 6.72 -15.71 11.73
N THR A 184 7.91 -15.37 12.20
CA THR A 184 9.06 -15.07 11.35
C THR A 184 9.77 -16.38 11.04
N PHE A 185 9.71 -16.83 9.79
CA PHE A 185 10.21 -18.13 9.37
C PHE A 185 11.26 -17.99 8.28
N SER A 186 12.35 -18.74 8.43
CA SER A 186 13.33 -18.99 7.38
C SER A 186 13.56 -20.51 7.29
N PRO A 187 13.63 -21.09 6.08
CA PRO A 187 13.87 -22.51 5.93
C PRO A 187 15.31 -22.86 6.38
N LEU A 188 15.51 -24.11 6.78
CA LEU A 188 16.85 -24.60 7.16
C LEU A 188 17.75 -24.77 5.93
N ILE A 189 17.15 -25.20 4.82
CA ILE A 189 17.79 -25.38 3.51
C ILE A 189 16.97 -24.55 2.54
N ALA A 190 17.61 -23.58 1.87
CA ALA A 190 16.97 -22.75 0.87
C ALA A 190 16.40 -23.64 -0.25
N TRP A 191 15.25 -23.26 -0.80
CA TRP A 191 14.43 -24.08 -1.70
C TRP A 191 15.07 -24.38 -3.05
N ASP A 192 16.07 -23.59 -3.44
CA ASP A 192 16.90 -23.82 -4.62
C ASP A 192 18.09 -24.77 -4.36
N GLN A 193 18.28 -25.24 -3.13
CA GLN A 193 19.39 -26.12 -2.75
C GLN A 193 18.98 -27.61 -2.69
N PRO A 194 19.91 -28.54 -2.96
CA PRO A 194 19.65 -29.97 -2.86
C PRO A 194 19.18 -30.38 -1.46
N GLY A 195 18.11 -31.17 -1.40
CA GLY A 195 17.54 -31.66 -0.14
C GLY A 195 16.58 -30.68 0.55
N ALA A 196 16.25 -29.56 -0.08
CA ALA A 196 15.18 -28.70 0.38
C ALA A 196 13.82 -29.41 0.32
N THR A 197 12.91 -29.02 1.21
CA THR A 197 11.56 -29.59 1.28
C THR A 197 10.50 -28.48 1.35
N PRO A 198 10.26 -27.75 0.24
CA PRO A 198 9.39 -26.57 0.25
C PRO A 198 7.99 -26.83 0.78
N TYR A 199 7.36 -27.93 0.35
CA TYR A 199 6.01 -28.28 0.82
C TYR A 199 5.97 -28.56 2.34
N GLN A 200 7.01 -29.16 2.92
CA GLN A 200 7.09 -29.39 4.38
C GLN A 200 7.23 -28.08 5.15
N ASP A 201 8.03 -27.15 4.63
CA ASP A 201 8.19 -25.83 5.22
C ASP A 201 6.88 -25.04 5.20
N ILE A 202 6.16 -25.05 4.07
CA ILE A 202 4.83 -24.44 3.96
C ILE A 202 3.89 -25.01 5.02
N ARG A 203 3.83 -26.34 5.19
CA ARG A 203 3.01 -26.97 6.24
C ARG A 203 3.42 -26.54 7.65
N LYS A 204 4.70 -26.29 7.90
CA LYS A 204 5.20 -25.79 9.18
C LYS A 204 4.78 -24.33 9.41
N ILE A 205 4.85 -23.49 8.38
CA ILE A 205 4.37 -22.10 8.42
C ILE A 205 2.85 -22.07 8.70
N VAL A 206 2.06 -22.91 8.01
CA VAL A 206 0.62 -23.07 8.27
C VAL A 206 0.35 -23.45 9.73
N LYS A 207 1.11 -24.40 10.28
CA LYS A 207 0.97 -24.82 11.69
C LYS A 207 1.27 -23.66 12.66
N ASN A 208 2.31 -22.87 12.40
CA ASN A 208 2.65 -21.70 13.21
C ASN A 208 1.54 -20.64 13.14
N LEU A 209 1.01 -20.36 11.95
CA LEU A 209 -0.09 -19.42 11.76
C LEU A 209 -1.36 -19.88 12.49
N VAL A 210 -1.72 -21.15 12.40
CA VAL A 210 -2.88 -21.70 13.15
C VAL A 210 -2.64 -21.63 14.67
N LYS A 211 -1.41 -21.90 15.12
CA LYS A 211 -1.06 -21.89 16.55
C LYS A 211 -1.11 -20.48 17.15
N HIS A 212 -0.56 -19.48 16.47
CA HIS A 212 -0.39 -18.12 17.02
C HIS A 212 -1.38 -17.10 16.45
N GLY A 213 -1.76 -17.22 15.18
CA GLY A 213 -2.75 -16.39 14.49
C GLY A 213 -4.19 -16.91 14.53
N LYS A 214 -4.39 -18.17 14.98
CA LYS A 214 -5.71 -18.82 15.16
C LYS A 214 -6.55 -18.93 13.89
N ARG A 215 -5.95 -18.73 12.71
CA ARG A 215 -6.59 -18.83 11.40
C ARG A 215 -5.69 -19.59 10.43
N ARG A 216 -6.31 -20.19 9.43
CA ARG A 216 -5.59 -20.79 8.30
C ARG A 216 -5.26 -19.70 7.28
N PRO A 217 -4.14 -19.82 6.55
CA PRO A 217 -3.83 -18.90 5.48
C PRO A 217 -4.77 -19.10 4.29
N VAL A 218 -5.00 -18.02 3.56
CA VAL A 218 -5.82 -17.96 2.35
C VAL A 218 -4.95 -17.61 1.14
N ASP A 219 -3.92 -16.79 1.33
CA ASP A 219 -2.97 -16.43 0.28
C ASP A 219 -1.52 -16.75 0.68
N ALA A 220 -0.70 -17.02 -0.32
CA ALA A 220 0.75 -17.05 -0.27
C ALA A 220 1.29 -15.95 -1.20
N GLN A 221 2.25 -15.16 -0.72
CA GLN A 221 2.89 -14.07 -1.43
C GLN A 221 4.39 -14.29 -1.50
N MET A 222 4.96 -14.21 -2.70
CA MET A 222 6.39 -14.43 -2.95
C MET A 222 6.86 -13.73 -4.23
N SER A 223 8.17 -13.69 -4.44
CA SER A 223 8.76 -13.33 -5.74
C SER A 223 8.57 -14.46 -6.75
N SER A 224 8.63 -14.15 -8.05
CA SER A 224 8.60 -15.22 -9.08
C SER A 224 9.80 -16.19 -8.94
N ARG A 225 10.97 -15.72 -8.50
CA ARG A 225 12.15 -16.60 -8.28
C ARG A 225 11.90 -17.65 -7.19
N VAL A 226 11.26 -17.27 -6.09
CA VAL A 226 10.90 -18.21 -5.02
C VAL A 226 9.85 -19.20 -5.52
N PHE A 227 8.89 -18.73 -6.32
CA PHE A 227 7.89 -19.62 -6.93
C PHE A 227 8.53 -20.65 -7.86
N ASP A 228 9.46 -20.23 -8.72
CA ASP A 228 10.16 -21.13 -9.65
C ASP A 228 10.92 -22.22 -8.88
N ALA A 229 11.71 -21.86 -7.87
CA ALA A 229 12.44 -22.82 -7.04
C ALA A 229 11.51 -23.79 -6.30
N MET A 230 10.39 -23.29 -5.77
CA MET A 230 9.37 -24.13 -5.11
C MET A 230 8.66 -25.06 -6.10
N SER A 231 8.44 -24.60 -7.34
CA SER A 231 7.74 -25.35 -8.38
C SER A 231 8.55 -26.54 -8.92
N ASP A 232 9.84 -26.65 -8.59
CA ASP A 232 10.64 -27.84 -8.90
C ASP A 232 10.42 -28.98 -7.88
N ASP A 233 9.78 -28.70 -6.73
CA ASP A 233 9.47 -29.72 -5.73
C ASP A 233 8.35 -30.67 -6.20
N LYS A 234 8.63 -31.97 -6.10
CA LYS A 234 7.68 -33.01 -6.54
C LYS A 234 6.42 -33.06 -5.67
N GLU A 235 6.56 -32.96 -4.34
CA GLU A 235 5.42 -33.05 -3.42
C GLU A 235 4.47 -31.85 -3.58
N PHE A 236 5.03 -30.66 -3.83
CA PHE A 236 4.29 -29.46 -4.19
C PHE A 236 3.53 -29.64 -5.51
N ASN A 237 4.21 -30.05 -6.58
CA ASN A 237 3.60 -30.22 -7.90
C ASN A 237 2.46 -31.23 -7.93
N GLU A 238 2.55 -32.32 -7.15
CA GLU A 238 1.47 -33.31 -7.05
C GLU A 238 0.16 -32.73 -6.50
N LYS A 239 0.24 -31.63 -5.75
CA LYS A 239 -0.92 -30.98 -5.09
C LYS A 239 -1.29 -29.63 -5.71
N PHE A 240 -0.40 -29.08 -6.52
CA PHE A 240 -0.60 -27.79 -7.15
C PHE A 240 -1.66 -27.85 -8.24
N THR A 241 -2.66 -26.99 -8.12
CA THR A 241 -3.67 -26.76 -9.14
C THR A 241 -3.41 -25.40 -9.77
N ALA A 242 -2.91 -25.38 -11.01
CA ALA A 242 -2.70 -24.15 -11.76
C ALA A 242 -4.01 -23.37 -11.94
N SER A 243 -3.93 -22.05 -11.91
CA SER A 243 -5.11 -21.21 -12.16
C SER A 243 -5.54 -21.31 -13.63
N LYS A 244 -6.85 -21.26 -13.87
CA LYS A 244 -7.44 -21.39 -15.22
C LYS A 244 -7.19 -20.16 -16.10
N ASP A 245 -6.90 -19.02 -15.47
CA ASP A 245 -6.54 -17.77 -16.16
C ASP A 245 -5.05 -17.73 -16.52
N THR A 246 -4.26 -18.63 -15.95
CA THR A 246 -2.85 -18.78 -16.31
C THR A 246 -2.75 -19.68 -17.53
N ASN A 247 -2.75 -19.08 -18.73
CA ASN A 247 -1.90 -19.60 -19.80
C ASN A 247 -0.44 -19.46 -19.33
N ALA A 248 -0.06 -20.26 -18.31
CA ALA A 248 1.28 -20.36 -17.76
C ALA A 248 2.19 -21.05 -18.79
N THR A 249 2.35 -20.42 -19.94
CA THR A 249 3.57 -20.49 -20.71
C THR A 249 4.66 -20.09 -19.72
N ARG A 250 5.71 -20.90 -19.56
CA ARG A 250 6.93 -20.44 -18.90
C ARG A 250 7.32 -19.14 -19.60
N VAL A 251 7.07 -18.00 -18.96
CA VAL A 251 7.24 -16.68 -19.55
C VAL A 251 8.73 -16.39 -19.56
N PHE A 252 9.43 -16.97 -20.54
CA PHE A 252 10.53 -16.27 -21.21
C PHE A 252 9.89 -15.38 -22.27
N ASP A 253 9.04 -14.43 -21.87
CA ASP A 253 8.61 -13.41 -22.80
C ASP A 253 9.73 -12.38 -22.89
N GLY A 254 10.33 -12.31 -24.08
CA GLY A 254 11.41 -11.39 -24.44
C GLY A 254 10.93 -9.95 -24.62
N GLY A 255 9.93 -9.53 -23.85
CA GLY A 255 9.68 -8.13 -23.60
C GLY A 255 10.75 -7.61 -22.64
N PHE A 256 11.45 -6.54 -23.00
CA PHE A 256 12.21 -5.79 -22.00
C PHE A 256 11.21 -5.21 -20.99
N GLY A 257 11.09 -5.87 -19.84
CA GLY A 257 10.13 -5.58 -18.77
C GLY A 257 9.16 -6.75 -18.57
N GLY A 258 9.45 -7.64 -17.61
CA GLY A 258 8.51 -8.68 -17.19
C GLY A 258 7.20 -8.09 -16.63
N GLU A 259 6.19 -8.93 -16.44
CA GLU A 259 4.95 -8.51 -15.77
C GLU A 259 5.25 -8.15 -14.31
N THR A 260 5.27 -6.85 -14.00
CA THR A 260 5.44 -6.34 -12.63
C THR A 260 4.15 -6.38 -11.81
N THR A 261 3.06 -6.84 -12.40
CA THR A 261 1.74 -6.95 -11.76
C THR A 261 1.60 -8.23 -10.97
N ALA A 262 0.77 -8.22 -9.93
CA ALA A 262 0.52 -9.42 -9.14
C ALA A 262 -0.19 -10.51 -9.96
N THR A 263 0.39 -11.71 -10.01
CA THR A 263 -0.11 -12.82 -10.83
C THR A 263 -0.50 -14.01 -9.96
N LEU A 264 -1.74 -14.49 -10.10
CA LEU A 264 -2.20 -15.72 -9.46
C LEU A 264 -1.67 -16.93 -10.24
N ARG A 265 -0.77 -17.69 -9.61
CA ARG A 265 -0.18 -18.89 -10.21
C ARG A 265 -1.10 -20.10 -10.07
N GLY A 266 -1.80 -20.23 -8.94
CA GLY A 266 -2.65 -21.39 -8.68
C GLY A 266 -2.96 -21.57 -7.20
N THR A 267 -3.33 -22.78 -6.81
CA THR A 267 -3.73 -23.10 -5.45
C THR A 267 -3.12 -24.41 -4.94
N VAL A 268 -2.85 -24.49 -3.63
CA VAL A 268 -2.47 -25.72 -2.91
C VAL A 268 -3.19 -25.75 -1.58
N ASP A 269 -3.86 -26.85 -1.23
CA ASP A 269 -4.53 -27.03 0.07
C ASP A 269 -5.51 -25.89 0.45
N GLY A 270 -6.08 -25.21 -0.56
CA GLY A 270 -6.98 -24.07 -0.39
C GLY A 270 -6.30 -22.71 -0.21
N ILE A 271 -4.98 -22.63 -0.37
CA ILE A 271 -4.18 -21.39 -0.33
C ILE A 271 -3.92 -20.94 -1.78
N ASN A 272 -4.15 -19.67 -2.09
CA ASN A 272 -3.84 -19.07 -3.39
C ASN A 272 -2.38 -18.62 -3.44
N PHE A 273 -1.65 -18.99 -4.49
CA PHE A 273 -0.24 -18.63 -4.66
C PHE A 273 -0.11 -17.47 -5.64
N TRP A 274 0.36 -16.33 -5.12
CA TRP A 274 0.57 -15.10 -5.87
C TRP A 274 2.06 -14.81 -5.99
N THR A 275 2.48 -14.36 -7.17
CA THR A 275 3.81 -13.78 -7.39
C THR A 275 3.66 -12.28 -7.62
N TYR A 276 4.55 -11.49 -7.03
CA TYR A 276 4.52 -10.04 -7.17
C TYR A 276 5.93 -9.45 -7.15
N ASP A 277 6.39 -9.04 -8.33
CA ASP A 277 7.74 -8.54 -8.57
C ASP A 277 7.73 -7.03 -8.93
N ALA A 278 6.80 -6.27 -8.36
CA ALA A 278 6.81 -4.82 -8.50
C ALA A 278 7.99 -4.23 -7.73
N GLU A 279 8.63 -3.24 -8.33
CA GLU A 279 9.72 -2.47 -7.74
C GLU A 279 9.23 -1.12 -7.21
N PHE A 280 9.91 -0.60 -6.19
CA PHE A 280 9.73 0.76 -5.71
C PHE A 280 11.08 1.44 -5.46
N GLU A 281 11.11 2.75 -5.63
CA GLU A 281 12.30 3.56 -5.37
C GLU A 281 12.37 3.93 -3.87
N LYS A 282 13.56 3.73 -3.27
CA LYS A 282 13.90 4.16 -1.93
C LYS A 282 14.36 5.61 -1.91
N GLU A 283 14.40 6.20 -0.72
CA GLU A 283 14.88 7.57 -0.51
C GLU A 283 16.33 7.80 -0.96
N ASP A 284 17.15 6.73 -1.02
CA ASP A 284 18.54 6.78 -1.49
C ASP A 284 18.68 6.65 -3.03
N GLY A 285 17.56 6.59 -3.76
CA GLY A 285 17.52 6.43 -5.22
C GLY A 285 17.78 4.99 -5.69
N THR A 286 17.83 4.01 -4.79
CA THR A 286 17.91 2.58 -5.15
C THR A 286 16.51 1.99 -5.34
N SER A 287 16.40 0.97 -6.19
CA SER A 287 15.16 0.20 -6.37
C SER A 287 15.16 -1.04 -5.48
N GLU A 288 14.03 -1.39 -4.88
CA GLU A 288 13.81 -2.64 -4.17
C GLU A 288 12.47 -3.27 -4.57
N LEU A 289 12.41 -4.60 -4.57
CA LEU A 289 11.16 -5.32 -4.80
C LEU A 289 10.19 -5.16 -3.62
N MET A 290 8.92 -4.98 -3.94
CA MET A 290 7.84 -4.91 -2.96
C MET A 290 7.82 -6.16 -2.07
N ILE A 291 8.02 -7.35 -2.63
CA ILE A 291 8.32 -8.55 -1.86
C ILE A 291 9.81 -8.84 -2.02
N PRO A 292 10.58 -9.07 -0.93
CA PRO A 292 11.98 -9.45 -1.04
C PRO A 292 12.18 -10.61 -2.01
N GLU A 293 13.27 -10.56 -2.76
CA GLU A 293 13.57 -11.52 -3.81
C GLU A 293 13.62 -12.97 -3.31
N ASP A 294 14.07 -13.17 -2.06
CA ASP A 294 14.12 -14.45 -1.35
C ASP A 294 12.98 -14.63 -0.32
N GLY A 295 11.91 -13.86 -0.49
CA GLY A 295 10.84 -13.73 0.47
C GLY A 295 9.62 -14.61 0.18
N PHE A 296 9.04 -15.19 1.24
CA PHE A 296 7.79 -15.94 1.18
C PHE A 296 6.95 -15.71 2.42
N TRP A 297 5.65 -15.43 2.22
CA TRP A 297 4.67 -15.27 3.30
C TRP A 297 3.37 -15.99 3.02
N LEU A 298 2.79 -16.56 4.07
CA LEU A 298 1.40 -16.98 4.13
C LEU A 298 0.57 -15.95 4.89
N ILE A 299 -0.59 -15.59 4.36
CA ILE A 299 -1.48 -14.54 4.86
C ILE A 299 -2.87 -15.13 5.09
N SER A 300 -3.45 -14.88 6.27
CA SER A 300 -4.81 -15.29 6.63
C SER A 300 -5.85 -14.17 6.54
N GLU A 301 -5.43 -12.91 6.57
CA GLU A 301 -6.33 -11.75 6.59
C GLU A 301 -6.33 -11.00 5.26
N LEU A 302 -7.53 -10.71 4.74
CA LEU A 302 -7.70 -9.97 3.48
C LEU A 302 -8.37 -8.60 3.65
N ASP A 303 -9.03 -8.33 4.78
CA ASP A 303 -9.83 -7.12 4.96
C ASP A 303 -9.34 -6.32 6.16
N ASN A 304 -8.10 -5.84 6.10
CA ASN A 304 -7.53 -5.00 7.14
C ASN A 304 -7.93 -3.53 6.93
N PRO A 305 -8.18 -2.75 7.99
CA PRO A 305 -8.51 -1.35 7.85
C PRO A 305 -7.28 -0.51 7.48
N LEU A 306 -7.47 0.43 6.55
CA LEU A 306 -6.55 1.53 6.28
C LEU A 306 -7.16 2.81 6.85
N TYR A 307 -6.58 3.32 7.94
CA TYR A 307 -7.09 4.54 8.56
C TYR A 307 -6.47 5.78 7.94
N TYR A 308 -7.27 6.83 7.77
CA TYR A 308 -6.82 8.18 7.50
C TYR A 308 -7.22 9.08 8.67
N CYS A 309 -6.24 9.75 9.29
CA CYS A 309 -6.47 10.70 10.36
C CYS A 309 -6.72 12.12 9.82
N MET A 310 -7.17 13.01 10.71
CA MET A 310 -7.43 14.40 10.34
C MET A 310 -6.18 15.10 9.79
N ILE A 311 -6.36 15.89 8.74
CA ILE A 311 -5.27 16.70 8.16
C ILE A 311 -5.09 17.98 8.98
N LYS A 312 -3.89 18.15 9.57
CA LYS A 312 -3.51 19.29 10.42
C LYS A 312 -3.10 20.52 9.59
N HIS A 313 -4.01 21.02 8.77
CA HIS A 313 -3.79 22.19 7.92
C HIS A 313 -4.80 23.32 8.20
N ARG A 314 -4.36 24.58 8.13
CA ARG A 314 -5.23 25.75 8.40
C ARG A 314 -6.44 25.84 7.47
N LYS A 315 -6.29 25.41 6.21
CA LYS A 315 -7.37 25.34 5.21
C LYS A 315 -8.37 24.20 5.46
N ASN A 316 -8.16 23.35 6.48
CA ASN A 316 -9.07 22.30 6.91
C ASN A 316 -9.68 22.60 8.31
N PRO A 317 -10.47 23.68 8.47
CA PRO A 317 -11.04 24.04 9.77
C PRO A 317 -12.05 23.02 10.28
N ALA A 318 -12.65 22.23 9.37
CA ALA A 318 -13.59 21.16 9.69
C ALA A 318 -12.91 19.89 10.24
N LYS A 319 -11.57 19.85 10.28
CA LYS A 319 -10.77 18.72 10.77
C LYS A 319 -11.10 17.40 10.07
N LEU A 320 -11.33 17.47 8.76
CA LEU A 320 -11.67 16.30 7.96
C LEU A 320 -10.43 15.42 7.76
N ALA A 321 -10.65 14.10 7.77
CA ALA A 321 -9.70 13.12 7.29
C ALA A 321 -9.89 12.94 5.78
N MET A 322 -8.79 12.90 5.05
CA MET A 322 -8.76 12.80 3.60
C MET A 322 -7.58 11.94 3.19
N GLU A 323 -7.69 11.21 2.07
CA GLU A 323 -6.56 10.47 1.50
C GLU A 323 -5.44 11.44 1.07
N LEU A 324 -5.85 12.58 0.52
CA LEU A 324 -4.96 13.60 -0.01
C LEU A 324 -5.66 14.96 0.11
N MET A 325 -5.00 15.95 0.72
CA MET A 325 -5.44 17.34 0.67
C MET A 325 -4.41 18.19 -0.08
N PRO A 326 -4.59 18.41 -1.40
CA PRO A 326 -3.68 19.24 -2.17
C PRO A 326 -3.94 20.73 -1.97
N TYR A 327 -2.89 21.54 -2.13
CA TYR A 327 -2.97 23.00 -2.17
C TYR A 327 -1.71 23.60 -2.81
N HIS A 328 -1.90 24.78 -3.40
CA HIS A 328 -0.80 25.61 -3.90
C HIS A 328 -0.29 26.57 -2.82
N VAL A 329 1.00 26.84 -2.90
CA VAL A 329 1.68 27.93 -2.19
C VAL A 329 2.49 28.72 -3.20
N PHE A 330 1.95 29.86 -3.58
CA PHE A 330 2.62 30.85 -4.42
C PHE A 330 3.50 31.75 -3.57
N SER A 331 4.72 31.99 -4.03
CA SER A 331 5.65 32.97 -3.50
C SER A 331 6.00 33.95 -4.61
N ASP A 332 5.97 35.26 -4.31
CA ASP A 332 6.26 36.31 -5.30
C ASP A 332 7.78 36.58 -5.44
N ASP A 333 8.57 36.31 -4.39
CA ASP A 333 10.02 36.58 -4.38
C ASP A 333 10.82 35.50 -3.59
N PRO A 334 11.49 34.55 -4.26
CA PRO A 334 11.47 34.31 -5.72
C PRO A 334 10.08 33.85 -6.18
N SER A 335 9.74 34.15 -7.44
CA SER A 335 8.49 33.71 -8.08
C SER A 335 8.49 32.20 -8.26
N VAL A 336 7.85 31.49 -7.33
CA VAL A 336 7.83 30.03 -7.27
C VAL A 336 6.43 29.59 -6.88
N ASP A 337 5.84 28.70 -7.67
CA ASP A 337 4.64 27.95 -7.28
C ASP A 337 5.05 26.58 -6.74
N LYS A 338 4.53 26.23 -5.56
CA LYS A 338 4.71 24.92 -4.95
C LYS A 338 3.36 24.23 -4.85
N PHE A 339 3.30 23.07 -5.47
CA PHE A 339 2.22 22.13 -5.27
C PHE A 339 2.55 21.24 -4.07
N ILE A 340 1.67 21.23 -3.07
CA ILE A 340 1.87 20.46 -1.83
C ILE A 340 0.63 19.62 -1.59
N ALA A 341 0.78 18.43 -1.00
CA ALA A 341 -0.35 17.69 -0.49
C ALA A 341 -0.08 17.10 0.89
N ASP A 342 -1.08 17.19 1.76
CA ASP A 342 -1.02 16.59 3.09
C ASP A 342 -1.78 15.26 3.12
N SER A 343 -1.24 14.24 3.81
CA SER A 343 -1.89 12.94 4.04
C SER A 343 -1.47 12.35 5.39
N SER A 344 -2.37 11.60 6.05
CA SER A 344 -2.08 10.92 7.32
C SER A 344 -2.64 9.49 7.37
N PRO A 345 -2.06 8.55 6.60
CA PRO A 345 -2.50 7.17 6.54
C PRO A 345 -1.85 6.31 7.63
N LEU A 346 -2.57 5.29 8.12
CA LEU A 346 -2.02 4.21 8.92
C LEU A 346 -2.77 2.90 8.62
N PRO A 347 -2.14 1.92 7.94
CA PRO A 347 -2.67 0.58 7.81
C PRO A 347 -2.54 -0.16 9.14
N VAL A 348 -3.60 -0.86 9.55
CA VAL A 348 -3.62 -1.62 10.80
C VAL A 348 -4.08 -3.04 10.51
N THR A 349 -3.29 -4.03 10.95
CA THR A 349 -3.71 -5.43 10.85
C THR A 349 -4.73 -5.77 11.93
N ILE A 350 -5.91 -6.28 11.54
CA ILE A 350 -6.93 -6.75 12.50
C ILE A 350 -6.38 -7.88 13.36
N ASN A 351 -5.58 -8.75 12.73
CA ASN A 351 -4.87 -9.82 13.40
C ASN A 351 -3.38 -9.57 13.26
N LYS A 352 -2.73 -9.10 14.32
CA LYS A 352 -1.27 -8.91 14.38
C LYS A 352 -0.46 -10.18 14.05
N ASN A 353 -1.09 -11.35 14.16
CA ASN A 353 -0.52 -12.65 13.84
C ASN A 353 -1.10 -13.25 12.55
N GLY A 354 -1.69 -12.42 11.68
CA GLY A 354 -2.38 -12.82 10.45
C GLY A 354 -1.47 -13.14 9.27
N ALA A 355 -0.15 -13.04 9.42
CA ALA A 355 0.81 -13.47 8.42
C ALA A 355 2.02 -14.19 9.06
N ALA A 356 2.58 -15.16 8.34
CA ALA A 356 3.76 -15.90 8.74
C ALA A 356 4.67 -16.15 7.54
N GLY A 357 5.97 -15.92 7.70
CA GLY A 357 6.92 -15.95 6.60
C GLY A 357 8.22 -15.22 6.92
N GLY A 358 9.03 -14.99 5.90
CA GLY A 358 10.32 -14.32 6.06
C GLY A 358 11.14 -14.38 4.79
N THR A 359 12.45 -14.27 4.95
CA THR A 359 13.46 -14.30 3.89
C THR A 359 14.37 -15.51 4.05
N GLY A 360 15.26 -15.74 3.08
CA GLY A 360 16.17 -16.89 3.00
C GLY A 360 15.56 -18.11 2.31
N PHE A 361 14.50 -17.94 1.52
CA PHE A 361 13.85 -19.05 0.82
C PHE A 361 14.60 -19.50 -0.43
N ILE A 362 15.47 -18.67 -1.01
CA ILE A 362 16.40 -19.02 -2.08
C ILE A 362 17.75 -18.35 -1.80
N THR A 363 18.79 -18.74 -2.52
CA THR A 363 20.08 -18.04 -2.48
C THR A 363 20.04 -16.77 -3.36
N LEU A 364 20.53 -15.65 -2.81
CA LEU A 364 20.63 -14.35 -3.49
C LEU A 364 21.96 -14.20 -4.23
#